data_AF-A0A1E3X3P8-F1
#
_entry.id   AF-A0A1E3X3P8-F1
#
_cell.length_a   1.000
_cell.length_b   1.000
_cell.length_c   1.000
_cell.angle_alpha   90.00
_cell.angle_beta   90.00
_cell.angle_gamma   90.00
#
_symmetry.space_group_name_H-M   'P 1'
#
loop_
_entity.id
_entity.type
_entity.pdbx_description
1 polymer ?
#
loop_
_entity_poly.entity_id
_entity_poly.type
_entity_poly.pdbx_seq_one_letter_code
_entity_poly.pdbx_strand_id
1 'polypeptide(L)'
;PNGAAKTIRAVRYRRCLVRDNSDIEKELKYLQQNQRRMNYFEYKQKNLPIGSGVVEAACKNLIGSRLKKSGMSWSKEGGQNVLNLRALILSNRWEKFWNYFLRVHFPANST
;
A
#
# COMPACT_ATOMS: atom_id res chain seq x y z
N PRO A 1 -16.66 23.41 1.94
CA PRO A 1 -15.35 22.74 1.90
C PRO A 1 -15.50 21.22 1.73
N ASN A 2 -14.81 20.64 0.75
CA ASN A 2 -14.76 19.20 0.52
C ASN A 2 -13.41 18.64 1.01
N GLY A 3 -13.38 17.37 1.45
CA GLY A 3 -12.14 16.72 1.91
C GLY A 3 -11.59 17.25 3.24
N ALA A 4 -10.26 17.35 3.34
CA ALA A 4 -9.53 17.64 4.58
C ALA A 4 -9.98 18.93 5.29
N ALA A 5 -10.29 19.99 4.53
CA ALA A 5 -10.74 21.26 5.09
C ALA A 5 -12.08 21.13 5.85
N LYS A 6 -12.97 20.22 5.42
CA LYS A 6 -14.22 19.93 6.13
C LYS A 6 -13.93 19.27 7.48
N THR A 7 -13.03 18.29 7.49
CA THR A 7 -12.59 17.59 8.71
C THR A 7 -11.94 18.55 9.69
N ILE A 8 -10.95 19.34 9.24
CA ILE A 8 -10.26 20.32 10.09
C ILE A 8 -11.25 21.34 10.68
N ARG A 9 -12.24 21.81 9.90
CA ARG A 9 -13.30 22.70 10.41
C ARG A 9 -14.15 22.02 11.50
N ALA A 10 -14.51 20.76 11.31
CA ALA A 10 -15.28 20.01 12.30
C ALA A 10 -14.49 19.79 13.60
N VAL A 11 -13.19 19.46 13.52
CA VAL A 11 -12.32 19.33 14.70
C VAL A 11 -12.17 20.66 15.43
N ARG A 12 -11.99 21.78 14.70
CA ARG A 12 -11.96 23.13 15.29
C ARG A 12 -13.25 23.47 16.04
N TYR A 13 -14.40 23.17 15.46
CA TYR A 13 -15.68 23.38 16.13
C TYR A 13 -15.79 22.56 17.42
N ARG A 14 -15.36 21.28 17.38
CA ARG A 14 -15.40 20.41 18.55
C ARG A 14 -14.44 20.86 19.65
N ARG A 15 -13.27 21.40 19.29
CA ARG A 15 -12.34 22.04 20.25
C ARG A 15 -13.03 23.17 21.03
N CYS A 16 -13.83 24.01 20.37
CA CYS A 16 -14.53 25.11 21.05
C CYS A 16 -15.63 24.65 22.02
N LEU A 17 -16.12 23.42 21.89
CA LEU A 17 -17.20 22.87 22.73
C LEU A 17 -16.71 22.10 23.96
N VAL A 18 -15.43 21.70 23.98
CA VAL A 18 -14.85 20.88 25.05
C VAL A 18 -13.94 21.77 25.90
N ARG A 19 -13.93 21.55 27.23
CA ARG A 19 -12.91 22.16 28.12
C ARG A 19 -11.50 21.81 27.62
N ASP A 20 -10.51 22.61 28.01
CA ASP A 20 -9.13 22.48 27.52
C ASP A 20 -8.66 21.02 27.52
N ASN A 21 -8.37 20.52 26.32
CA ASN A 21 -8.03 19.12 26.06
C ASN A 21 -6.83 19.10 25.12
N SER A 22 -5.69 18.70 25.68
CA SER A 22 -4.40 18.65 24.99
C SER A 22 -4.38 17.66 23.83
N ASP A 23 -5.14 16.57 23.89
CA ASP A 23 -5.21 15.57 22.81
C ASP A 23 -5.91 16.15 21.58
N ILE A 24 -7.01 16.88 21.75
CA ILE A 24 -7.72 17.54 20.65
C ILE A 24 -6.81 18.57 19.97
N GLU A 25 -6.02 19.31 20.74
CA GLU A 25 -5.09 20.30 20.19
C GLU A 25 -3.96 19.64 19.40
N LYS A 26 -3.41 18.54 19.93
CA LYS A 26 -2.39 17.74 19.26
C LYS A 26 -2.89 17.18 17.94
N GLU A 27 -4.08 16.58 17.92
CA GLU A 27 -4.68 16.02 16.71
C GLU A 27 -5.03 17.13 15.69
N LEU A 28 -5.54 18.28 16.15
CA LEU A 28 -5.81 19.41 15.27
C LEU A 28 -4.52 19.91 14.59
N LYS A 29 -3.42 20.03 15.35
CA LYS A 29 -2.12 20.43 14.81
C LYS A 29 -1.60 19.40 13.81
N TYR A 30 -1.73 18.11 14.11
CA TYR A 30 -1.34 17.03 13.21
C TYR A 30 -2.11 17.10 11.87
N LEU A 31 -3.44 17.24 11.91
CA LEU A 31 -4.28 17.32 10.72
C LEU A 31 -3.97 18.57 9.88
N GLN A 32 -3.68 19.70 10.52
CA GLN A 32 -3.29 20.93 9.82
C GLN A 32 -1.93 20.78 9.12
N GLN A 33 -0.93 20.23 9.80
CA GLN A 33 0.40 20.00 9.22
C GLN A 33 0.36 19.00 8.07
N ASN A 34 -0.48 17.97 8.17
CA ASN A 34 -0.61 16.92 7.16
C ASN A 34 -1.69 17.20 6.11
N GLN A 35 -2.30 18.39 6.08
CA GLN A 35 -3.41 18.71 5.18
C GLN A 35 -3.06 18.43 3.70
N ARG A 36 -1.81 18.71 3.28
CA ARG A 36 -1.32 18.44 1.92
C ARG A 36 -1.33 16.95 1.53
N ARG A 37 -1.28 16.04 2.52
CA ARG A 37 -1.32 14.58 2.32
C ARG A 37 -2.74 14.01 2.36
N MET A 38 -3.74 14.82 2.68
CA MET A 38 -5.12 14.39 2.90
C MET A 38 -6.05 14.66 1.70
N ASN A 39 -5.55 14.46 0.47
CA ASN A 39 -6.32 14.64 -0.78
C ASN A 39 -7.34 13.51 -1.02
N TYR A 40 -7.93 12.96 0.05
CA TYR A 40 -8.86 11.84 0.01
C TYR A 40 -10.12 12.10 -0.81
N PHE A 41 -10.55 13.36 -0.90
CA PHE A 41 -11.70 13.73 -1.73
C PHE A 41 -11.42 13.49 -3.21
N GLU A 42 -10.27 13.92 -3.70
CA GLU A 42 -9.85 13.67 -5.08
C GLU A 42 -9.59 12.19 -5.34
N TYR A 43 -8.93 11.51 -4.40
CA TYR A 43 -8.68 10.07 -4.51
C TYR A 43 -10.00 9.28 -4.61
N LYS A 44 -11.01 9.66 -3.83
CA LYS A 44 -12.33 9.04 -3.89
C LYS A 44 -13.01 9.30 -5.24
N GLN A 45 -12.94 10.51 -5.78
CA GLN A 45 -13.49 10.82 -7.10
C GLN A 45 -12.78 10.04 -8.23
N LYS A 46 -11.48 9.79 -8.09
CA LYS A 46 -10.69 8.98 -9.03
C LYS A 46 -10.83 7.47 -8.79
N ASN A 47 -11.69 7.02 -7.88
CA ASN A 47 -11.82 5.62 -7.46
C ASN A 47 -10.48 4.97 -7.06
N LEU A 48 -9.58 5.76 -6.48
CA LEU A 48 -8.28 5.25 -6.02
C LEU A 48 -8.43 4.58 -4.65
N PRO A 49 -7.65 3.52 -4.37
CA PRO A 49 -7.63 2.88 -3.07
C PRO A 49 -7.06 3.86 -2.02
N ILE A 50 -7.86 4.14 -0.98
CA ILE A 50 -7.51 5.05 0.12
C ILE A 50 -7.00 4.30 1.36
N GLY A 51 -7.38 3.02 1.50
CA GLY A 51 -7.02 2.19 2.66
C GLY A 51 -5.73 1.40 2.47
N SER A 52 -5.04 1.12 3.58
CA SER A 52 -3.86 0.24 3.62
C SER A 52 -4.20 -1.24 3.48
N GLY A 53 -5.47 -1.64 3.61
CA GLY A 53 -5.87 -3.05 3.68
C GLY A 53 -5.42 -3.91 2.50
N VAL A 54 -5.42 -3.39 1.28
CA VAL A 54 -4.92 -4.11 0.09
C VAL A 54 -3.41 -4.36 0.20
N VAL A 55 -2.65 -3.36 0.70
CA VAL A 55 -1.21 -3.46 0.90
C VAL A 55 -0.90 -4.42 2.05
N GLU A 56 -1.63 -4.34 3.16
CA GLU A 56 -1.47 -5.25 4.30
C GLU A 56 -1.80 -6.70 3.93
N ALA A 57 -2.87 -6.91 3.17
CA ALA A 57 -3.23 -8.22 2.63
C ALA A 57 -2.13 -8.76 1.70
N ALA A 58 -1.55 -7.91 0.85
CA ALA A 58 -0.40 -8.29 0.03
C ALA A 58 0.80 -8.68 0.92
N CYS A 59 1.17 -7.87 1.91
CA CYS A 59 2.26 -8.20 2.84
C CYS A 59 2.02 -9.53 3.57
N LYS A 60 0.78 -9.80 4.01
CA LYS A 60 0.40 -11.05 4.68
C LYS A 60 0.51 -12.24 3.72
N ASN A 61 -0.11 -12.15 2.55
CA ASN A 61 -0.27 -13.27 1.63
C ASN A 61 0.93 -13.50 0.72
N LEU A 62 1.70 -12.48 0.36
CA LEU A 62 2.89 -12.58 -0.48
C LEU A 62 4.14 -12.86 0.36
N ILE A 63 4.41 -11.99 1.34
CA ILE A 63 5.65 -12.01 2.13
C ILE A 63 5.52 -12.99 3.30
N GLY A 64 4.52 -12.78 4.16
CA GLY A 64 4.35 -13.55 5.39
C GLY A 64 4.17 -15.04 5.14
N SER A 65 3.41 -15.40 4.11
CA SER A 65 3.15 -16.80 3.75
C SER A 65 4.41 -17.60 3.37
N ARG A 66 5.51 -16.94 2.99
CA ARG A 66 6.72 -17.64 2.53
C ARG A 66 7.99 -17.31 3.31
N LEU A 67 8.21 -16.05 3.67
CA LEU A 67 9.47 -15.63 4.26
C LEU A 67 9.48 -15.67 5.80
N LYS A 68 8.32 -15.80 6.45
CA LYS A 68 8.18 -15.73 7.92
C LYS A 68 7.88 -17.07 8.61
N LYS A 69 8.11 -18.20 7.93
CA LYS A 69 7.88 -19.52 8.55
C LYS A 69 9.07 -19.94 9.41
N SER A 70 8.83 -20.87 10.35
CA SER A 70 9.86 -21.37 11.27
C SER A 70 11.06 -21.96 10.53
N GLY A 71 12.26 -21.70 11.05
CA GLY A 71 13.53 -22.21 10.51
C GLY A 71 13.98 -21.58 9.20
N MET A 72 13.30 -20.55 8.69
CA MET A 72 13.66 -19.93 7.41
C MET A 72 14.67 -18.80 7.59
N SER A 73 15.76 -18.88 6.84
CA SER A 73 16.74 -17.82 6.66
C SER A 73 16.90 -17.55 5.17
N TRP A 74 16.98 -16.28 4.80
CA TRP A 74 17.07 -15.85 3.41
C TRP A 74 18.17 -14.81 3.29
N SER A 75 18.99 -14.92 2.24
CA SER A 75 19.73 -13.75 1.76
C SER A 75 18.74 -12.72 1.20
N LYS A 76 19.11 -11.44 1.21
CA LYS A 76 18.26 -10.37 0.67
C LYS A 76 17.88 -10.63 -0.79
N GLU A 77 18.85 -11.05 -1.60
CA GLU A 77 18.65 -11.37 -3.00
C GLU A 77 17.78 -12.62 -3.19
N GLY A 78 18.06 -13.71 -2.46
CA GLY A 78 17.28 -14.95 -2.55
C GLY A 78 15.82 -14.74 -2.14
N GLY A 79 15.58 -13.97 -1.07
CA GLY A 79 14.24 -13.59 -0.65
C GLY A 79 13.51 -12.78 -1.71
N GLN A 80 14.17 -11.79 -2.31
CA GLN A 80 13.58 -10.97 -3.38
C GLN A 80 13.20 -11.80 -4.61
N ASN A 81 14.08 -12.72 -5.04
CA ASN A 81 13.81 -13.59 -6.20
C ASN A 81 12.58 -14.47 -5.97
N VAL A 82 12.44 -15.06 -4.77
CA VAL A 82 11.26 -15.84 -4.39
C VAL A 82 10.00 -14.97 -4.38
N LEU A 83 10.07 -13.75 -3.84
CA LEU A 83 8.93 -12.83 -3.83
C LEU A 83 8.51 -12.42 -5.24
N ASN A 84 9.45 -12.18 -6.16
CA ASN A 84 9.16 -11.84 -7.55
C ASN A 84 8.36 -12.94 -8.24
N LEU A 85 8.80 -14.21 -8.11
CA LEU A 85 8.08 -15.35 -8.67
C LEU A 85 6.70 -15.51 -8.05
N ARG A 86 6.58 -15.36 -6.72
CA ARG A 86 5.28 -15.43 -6.04
C ARG A 86 4.34 -14.31 -6.45
N ALA A 87 4.85 -13.10 -6.67
CA ALA A 87 4.04 -11.97 -7.14
C ALA A 87 3.47 -12.25 -8.54
N LEU A 88 4.24 -12.86 -9.44
CA LEU A 88 3.76 -13.30 -10.75
C LEU A 88 2.65 -14.34 -10.64
N ILE A 89 2.79 -15.33 -9.76
CA ILE A 89 1.79 -16.37 -9.53
C ILE A 89 0.51 -15.79 -8.94
N LEU A 90 0.60 -15.03 -7.83
CA LEU A 90 -0.56 -14.48 -7.13
C LEU A 90 -1.30 -13.40 -7.93
N SER A 91 -0.62 -12.75 -8.88
CA SER A 91 -1.25 -11.80 -9.80
C SER A 91 -1.79 -12.45 -11.08
N ASN A 92 -1.73 -13.78 -11.19
CA ASN A 92 -2.13 -14.56 -12.37
C ASN A 92 -1.39 -14.11 -13.66
N ARG A 93 -0.11 -13.72 -13.52
CA ARG A 93 0.76 -13.24 -14.61
C ARG A 93 1.86 -14.24 -14.98
N TRP A 94 1.88 -15.41 -14.34
CA TRP A 94 2.88 -16.44 -14.55
C TRP A 94 3.01 -16.83 -16.03
N GLU A 95 1.90 -17.21 -16.68
CA GLU A 95 1.91 -17.65 -18.09
C GLU A 95 2.46 -16.58 -19.04
N LYS A 96 2.07 -15.31 -18.84
CA LYS A 96 2.57 -14.20 -19.65
C LYS A 96 4.07 -14.01 -19.49
N PHE A 97 4.55 -14.08 -18.24
CA PHE A 97 5.97 -13.99 -17.94
C PHE A 97 6.74 -15.18 -18.53
N TRP A 98 6.23 -16.40 -18.36
CA TRP A 98 6.89 -17.61 -18.82
C TRP A 98 7.05 -17.66 -20.34
N ASN A 99 5.98 -17.33 -21.07
CA ASN A 99 6.02 -17.22 -22.53
C ASN A 99 7.01 -16.14 -23.00
N TYR A 100 7.05 -14.99 -22.32
CA TYR A 100 8.03 -13.95 -22.60
C TYR A 100 9.46 -14.44 -22.36
N PHE A 101 9.70 -15.08 -21.21
CA PHE A 101 11.00 -15.61 -20.81
C PHE A 101 11.53 -16.63 -21.82
N LEU A 102 10.69 -17.60 -22.22
CA LEU A 102 11.04 -18.59 -23.23
C LEU A 102 11.44 -17.92 -24.56
N ARG A 103 10.66 -16.96 -25.04
CA ARG A 103 10.96 -16.27 -26.29
C ARG A 103 12.29 -15.51 -26.27
N VAL A 104 12.64 -14.91 -25.13
CA VAL A 104 13.85 -14.08 -25.00
C VAL A 104 15.10 -14.93 -24.80
N HIS A 105 15.01 -15.98 -23.99
CA HIS A 105 16.19 -16.78 -23.59
C HIS A 105 16.37 -18.06 -24.40
N PHE A 106 15.30 -18.56 -25.02
CA PHE A 106 15.29 -19.73 -25.89
C PHE A 106 14.59 -19.39 -27.21
N PRO A 107 15.11 -18.43 -27.99
CA PRO A 107 14.58 -18.18 -29.32
C PRO A 107 14.72 -19.48 -30.13
N ALA A 108 13.63 -19.90 -30.78
CA ALA A 108 13.72 -20.99 -31.73
C ALA A 108 14.74 -20.60 -32.79
N ASN A 109 15.85 -21.34 -32.88
CA ASN A 109 16.80 -21.17 -33.97
C ASN A 109 16.01 -21.31 -35.26
N SER A 110 15.95 -20.24 -36.04
CA SER A 110 15.40 -20.21 -37.38
C SER A 110 16.23 -21.14 -38.26
N THR A 111 15.79 -22.40 -38.40
CA THR A 111 16.06 -23.25 -39.56
C THR A 111 15.36 -22.69 -40.78
#